data_AF-A0A8J6F3Q9-F1
#
_entry.id   AF-A0A8J6F3Q9-F1
#
_cell.length_a   1.000
_cell.length_b   1.000
_cell.length_c   1.000
_cell.angle_alpha   90.00
_cell.angle_beta   90.00
_cell.angle_gamma   90.00
#
_symmetry.space_group_name_H-M   'P 1'
#
loop_
_entity.id
_entity.type
_entity.pdbx_description
1 polymer ?
#
loop_
_entity_poly.entity_id
_entity_poly.type
_entity_poly.pdbx_seq_one_letter_code
_entity_poly.pdbx_strand_id
1 'polypeptide(L)'
;MALYTLCCFLLLLYSSVLAKKGDVIDITDGSWRDILQGEWMIKFCKDGIFRKYQGSRTHKDFINFVNEKEWESIEPVSSWFSPDSLLMSGMSTLFQLSVWIRYCHNYFVEDIGLPVWGSYILFGLMTLFLGLVLGLVSCSYTP
;
A
#
# COMPACT_ATOMS: atom_id res chain seq x y z
N MET A 1 -0.73 9.76 30.37
CA MET A 1 -0.46 8.30 30.36
C MET A 1 -1.25 7.59 29.27
N ALA A 2 -2.60 7.66 29.25
CA ALA A 2 -3.44 6.96 28.25
C ALA A 2 -3.24 7.38 26.78
N LEU A 3 -2.89 8.65 26.53
CA LEU A 3 -2.56 9.13 25.17
C LEU A 3 -1.27 8.49 24.63
N TYR A 4 -0.24 8.34 25.47
CA TYR A 4 1.03 7.73 25.09
C TYR A 4 0.86 6.24 24.79
N THR A 5 0.04 5.52 25.56
CA THR A 5 -0.24 4.10 25.30
C THR A 5 -1.01 3.89 23.99
N LEU A 6 -1.97 4.77 23.68
CA LEU A 6 -2.74 4.71 22.44
C LEU A 6 -1.86 5.07 21.23
N CYS A 7 -1.02 6.11 21.37
CA CYS A 7 -0.07 6.50 20.34
C CYS A 7 0.98 5.40 20.08
N CYS A 8 1.54 4.77 21.13
CA CYS A 8 2.45 3.63 20.97
C CYS A 8 1.79 2.43 20.28
N PHE A 9 0.53 2.12 20.61
CA PHE A 9 -0.19 1.02 19.96
C PHE A 9 -0.47 1.31 18.48
N LEU A 10 -0.88 2.54 18.15
CA LEU A 10 -1.05 2.99 16.77
C LEU A 10 0.28 3.01 15.99
N LEU A 11 1.39 3.38 16.64
CA LEU A 11 2.72 3.37 16.03
C LEU A 11 3.23 1.94 15.77
N LEU A 12 2.95 1.00 16.68
CA LEU A 12 3.26 -0.42 16.48
C LEU A 12 2.44 -1.01 15.32
N LEU A 13 1.13 -0.74 15.26
CA LEU A 13 0.30 -1.15 14.14
C LEU A 13 0.75 -0.50 12.81
N TYR A 14 1.15 0.77 12.85
CA TYR A 14 1.67 1.47 11.67
C TYR A 14 2.96 0.83 11.14
N SER A 15 3.87 0.41 12.03
CA SER A 15 5.13 -0.23 11.64
C SER A 15 4.96 -1.56 10.91
N SER A 16 3.92 -2.34 11.25
CA SER A 16 3.57 -3.57 10.52
C SER A 16 2.95 -3.32 9.13
N VAL A 17 2.44 -2.12 8.88
CA VAL A 17 1.73 -1.76 7.63
C VAL A 17 2.59 -0.92 6.70
N LEU A 18 3.75 -0.41 7.13
CA LEU A 18 4.60 0.43 6.28
C LEU A 18 5.11 -0.34 5.05
N ALA A 19 4.54 -0.05 3.89
CA ALA A 19 4.96 -0.59 2.61
C ALA A 19 6.44 -0.24 2.35
N LYS A 20 7.27 -1.24 2.04
CA LYS A 20 8.64 -1.02 1.58
C LYS A 20 8.60 -0.31 0.23
N LYS A 21 9.25 0.86 0.15
CA LYS A 21 9.47 1.58 -1.12
C LYS A 21 10.34 0.73 -2.04
N GLY A 22 9.92 0.56 -3.30
CA GLY A 22 10.68 -0.18 -4.31
C GLY A 22 11.99 0.53 -4.65
N ASP A 23 13.02 -0.26 -4.99
CA ASP A 23 14.35 0.23 -5.35
C ASP A 23 14.36 0.78 -6.79
N VAL A 24 15.22 1.76 -7.07
CA VAL A 24 15.32 2.39 -8.40
C VAL A 24 16.24 1.53 -9.27
N ILE A 25 15.72 1.02 -10.38
CA ILE A 25 16.46 0.17 -11.31
C ILE A 25 16.93 1.02 -12.49
N ASP A 26 18.24 0.99 -12.79
CA ASP A 26 18.80 1.63 -13.98
C ASP A 26 18.43 0.87 -15.26
N ILE A 27 17.89 1.60 -16.24
CA ILE A 27 17.44 1.04 -17.51
C ILE A 27 18.65 0.92 -18.45
N THR A 28 19.09 -0.31 -18.72
CA THR A 28 20.15 -0.67 -19.68
C THR A 28 19.58 -1.65 -20.71
N ASP A 29 20.16 -1.77 -21.90
CA ASP A 29 19.73 -2.73 -22.95
C ASP A 29 19.56 -4.17 -22.42
N GLY A 30 20.40 -4.57 -21.46
CA GLY A 30 20.32 -5.88 -20.80
C GLY A 30 19.19 -6.01 -19.78
N SER A 31 18.86 -4.96 -19.03
CA SER A 31 17.83 -4.98 -17.98
C SER A 31 16.40 -4.74 -18.52
N TRP A 32 16.27 -4.28 -19.76
CA TRP A 32 14.96 -4.00 -20.39
C TRP A 32 14.02 -5.22 -20.38
N ARG A 33 14.56 -6.42 -20.63
CA ARG A 33 13.76 -7.65 -20.66
C ARG A 33 13.22 -8.02 -19.28
N ASP A 34 13.99 -7.71 -18.24
CA ASP A 34 13.63 -8.01 -16.86
C ASP A 34 12.46 -7.12 -16.39
N ILE A 35 12.41 -5.86 -16.84
CA ILE A 35 11.31 -4.92 -16.57
C ILE A 35 9.99 -5.43 -17.18
N LEU A 36 10.06 -6.08 -18.35
CA LEU A 36 8.88 -6.61 -19.02
C LEU A 36 8.41 -7.96 -18.44
N GLN A 37 9.27 -8.64 -17.68
CA GLN A 37 8.99 -9.98 -17.20
C GLN A 37 8.06 -9.94 -15.99
N GLY A 38 6.75 -10.09 -16.24
CA GLY A 38 5.72 -10.13 -15.21
C GLY A 38 4.84 -8.88 -15.14
N GLU A 39 5.16 -7.83 -15.91
CA GLU A 39 4.34 -6.63 -16.00
C GLU A 39 3.62 -6.51 -17.34
N TRP A 40 2.31 -6.27 -17.27
CA TRP A 40 1.46 -6.13 -18.45
C TRP A 40 1.32 -4.68 -18.93
N MET A 41 1.75 -3.66 -18.17
CA MET A 41 1.76 -2.25 -18.63
C MET A 41 2.98 -1.52 -18.12
N ILE A 42 3.53 -0.64 -18.97
CA ILE A 42 4.57 0.31 -18.59
C ILE A 42 3.89 1.64 -18.25
N LYS A 43 4.21 2.21 -17.09
CA LYS A 43 3.78 3.54 -16.69
C LYS A 43 4.99 4.47 -16.68
N PHE A 44 4.88 5.60 -17.37
CA PHE A 44 5.89 6.64 -17.37
C PHE A 44 5.49 7.72 -16.35
N CYS A 45 6.39 8.08 -15.45
CA CYS A 45 6.18 9.15 -14.49
C CYS A 45 7.20 10.27 -14.73
N LYS A 46 6.70 11.50 -14.84
CA LYS A 46 7.54 12.70 -14.89
C LYS A 46 6.90 13.79 -14.05
N ASP A 47 7.68 14.41 -13.16
CA ASP A 47 7.24 15.49 -12.27
C ASP A 47 5.98 15.14 -11.45
N GLY A 48 5.84 13.87 -11.05
CA GLY A 48 4.68 13.36 -10.31
C GLY A 48 3.43 13.06 -11.17
N ILE A 49 3.50 13.30 -12.49
CA ILE A 49 2.41 13.03 -13.42
C ILE A 49 2.63 11.67 -14.08
N PHE A 50 1.73 10.73 -13.78
CA PHE A 50 1.73 9.39 -14.35
C PHE A 50 1.03 9.37 -15.70
N ARG A 51 1.62 8.65 -16.66
CA ARG A 51 1.09 8.42 -18.01
C ARG A 51 1.24 6.95 -18.38
N LYS A 52 0.26 6.41 -19.09
CA LYS A 52 0.31 5.03 -19.58
C LYS A 52 1.04 5.00 -20.92
N TYR A 53 2.07 4.18 -21.04
CA TYR A 53 2.72 3.94 -22.32
C TYR A 53 1.86 2.98 -23.16
N GLN A 54 1.48 3.39 -24.36
CA GLN A 54 0.64 2.61 -25.29
C GLN A 54 1.43 2.04 -26.49
N GLY A 55 2.73 2.33 -26.59
CA GLY A 55 3.57 1.91 -27.70
C GLY A 55 4.00 0.44 -27.66
N SER A 56 4.73 0.04 -28.70
CA SER A 56 5.35 -1.28 -28.82
C SER A 56 6.33 -1.53 -27.67
N ARG A 57 6.32 -2.75 -27.07
CA ARG A 57 7.16 -3.11 -25.90
C ARG A 57 8.63 -3.37 -26.28
N THR A 58 9.21 -2.61 -27.21
CA THR A 58 10.64 -2.71 -27.55
C THR A 58 11.44 -1.58 -26.91
N HIS A 59 12.70 -1.87 -26.59
CA HIS A 59 13.59 -0.88 -25.98
C HIS A 59 13.78 0.35 -26.86
N LYS A 60 13.96 0.14 -28.16
CA LYS A 60 14.20 1.22 -29.14
C LYS A 60 13.01 2.17 -29.27
N ASP A 61 11.80 1.62 -29.31
CA ASP A 61 10.57 2.42 -29.41
C ASP A 61 10.35 3.23 -28.13
N PHE A 62 10.72 2.69 -26.97
CA PHE A 62 10.64 3.41 -25.69
C PHE A 62 11.66 4.56 -25.60
N ILE A 63 12.89 4.34 -26.07
CA ILE A 63 13.92 5.39 -26.11
C ILE A 63 13.50 6.53 -27.05
N ASN A 64 12.95 6.21 -28.22
CA ASN A 64 12.42 7.21 -29.15
C ASN A 64 11.23 7.97 -28.53
N PHE A 65 10.31 7.28 -27.86
CA PHE A 65 9.19 7.90 -27.14
C PHE A 65 9.64 8.94 -26.09
N VAL A 66 10.72 8.65 -25.35
CA VAL A 66 11.30 9.59 -24.37
C VAL A 66 11.99 10.77 -25.06
N ASN A 67 12.79 10.50 -26.10
CA ASN A 67 13.56 11.50 -26.83
C ASN A 67 12.68 12.48 -27.64
N GLU A 68 11.68 11.94 -28.32
CA GLU A 68 10.74 12.70 -29.18
C GLU A 68 9.63 13.39 -28.37
N LYS A 69 9.60 13.17 -27.05
CA LYS A 69 8.60 13.72 -26.12
C LYS A 69 7.15 13.39 -26.49
N GLU A 70 6.93 12.24 -27.11
CA GLU A 70 5.58 11.74 -27.42
C GLU A 70 4.72 11.61 -26.16
N TRP A 71 5.35 11.44 -24.98
CA TRP A 71 4.70 11.43 -23.67
C TRP A 71 3.93 12.72 -23.35
N GLU A 72 4.23 13.86 -23.99
CA GLU A 72 3.52 15.12 -23.78
C GLU A 72 2.12 15.10 -24.41
N SER A 73 1.93 14.31 -25.47
CA SER A 73 0.66 14.17 -26.17
C SER A 73 -0.33 13.21 -25.50
N ILE A 74 0.15 12.36 -24.59
CA ILE A 74 -0.68 11.39 -23.86
C ILE A 74 -1.35 12.05 -22.66
N GLU A 75 -2.66 11.81 -22.51
CA GLU A 75 -3.45 12.32 -21.40
C GLU A 75 -2.86 11.90 -20.03
N PRO A 76 -2.73 12.84 -19.08
CA PRO A 76 -2.24 12.53 -17.75
C PRO A 76 -3.27 11.69 -16.99
N VAL A 77 -2.80 10.67 -16.27
CA VAL A 77 -3.63 10.00 -15.29
C VAL A 77 -3.96 11.01 -14.19
N SER A 78 -5.23 11.07 -13.77
CA SER A 78 -5.64 12.05 -12.77
C SER A 78 -4.87 11.86 -11.46
N SER A 79 -4.50 12.99 -10.84
CA SER A 79 -3.63 13.04 -9.65
C SER A 79 -4.16 12.23 -8.46
N TRP A 80 -5.48 11.97 -8.41
CA TRP A 80 -6.10 11.18 -7.35
C TRP A 80 -5.86 9.66 -7.46
N PHE A 81 -5.58 9.14 -8.67
CA PHE A 81 -5.17 7.74 -8.89
C PHE A 81 -3.66 7.55 -8.84
N SER A 82 -2.89 8.62 -8.60
CA SER A 82 -1.44 8.52 -8.44
C SER A 82 -1.10 7.76 -7.16
N PRO A 83 -0.06 6.91 -7.15
CA PRO A 83 0.38 6.17 -5.96
C PRO A 83 0.79 7.07 -4.78
N ASP A 84 1.21 8.32 -5.03
CA ASP A 84 1.49 9.32 -4.00
C ASP A 84 0.24 10.07 -3.50
N SER A 85 -0.96 9.74 -3.98
CA SER A 85 -2.18 10.39 -3.52
C SER A 85 -2.59 9.89 -2.13
N LEU A 86 -3.13 10.79 -1.31
CA LEU A 86 -3.63 10.44 0.03
C LEU A 86 -4.69 9.33 -0.02
N LEU A 87 -5.57 9.33 -1.04
CA LEU A 87 -6.61 8.34 -1.14
C LEU A 87 -6.06 6.97 -1.55
N MET A 88 -5.11 6.91 -2.49
CA MET A 88 -4.48 5.65 -2.90
C MET A 88 -3.64 5.05 -1.76
N SER A 89 -2.94 5.90 -1.02
CA SER A 89 -2.23 5.50 0.21
C SER A 89 -3.19 4.99 1.30
N GLY A 90 -4.31 5.70 1.53
CA GLY A 90 -5.35 5.26 2.45
C GLY A 90 -5.97 3.92 2.07
N MET A 91 -6.28 3.72 0.78
CA MET A 91 -6.83 2.45 0.31
C MET A 91 -5.82 1.30 0.42
N SER A 92 -4.54 1.57 0.13
CA SER A 92 -3.45 0.60 0.27
C SER A 92 -3.26 0.14 1.71
N THR A 93 -3.28 1.07 2.68
CA THR A 93 -3.14 0.73 4.10
C THR A 93 -4.31 -0.08 4.62
N LEU A 94 -5.55 0.24 4.22
CA LEU A 94 -6.73 -0.58 4.54
C LEU A 94 -6.66 -1.98 3.93
N PHE A 95 -6.17 -2.07 2.69
CA PHE A 95 -6.00 -3.36 2.03
C PHE A 95 -4.93 -4.21 2.73
N GLN A 96 -3.79 -3.63 3.07
CA GLN A 96 -2.75 -4.32 3.85
C GLN A 96 -3.25 -4.75 5.22
N LEU A 97 -4.04 -3.91 5.90
CA LEU A 97 -4.69 -4.25 7.16
C LEU A 97 -5.63 -5.44 7.00
N SER A 98 -6.38 -5.53 5.90
CA SER A 98 -7.24 -6.70 5.61
C SER A 98 -6.44 -8.00 5.44
N VAL A 99 -5.28 -7.92 4.78
CA VAL A 99 -4.39 -9.08 4.58
C VAL A 99 -3.76 -9.51 5.92
N TRP A 100 -3.38 -8.54 6.76
CA TRP A 100 -2.85 -8.81 8.09
C TRP A 100 -3.88 -9.52 8.99
N ILE A 101 -5.15 -9.10 8.97
CA ILE A 101 -6.22 -9.77 9.72
C ILE A 101 -6.34 -11.24 9.27
N ARG A 102 -6.26 -11.50 7.96
CA ARG A 102 -6.28 -12.87 7.44
C ARG A 102 -5.07 -13.69 7.90
N TYR A 103 -3.89 -13.08 7.91
CA TYR A 103 -2.67 -13.73 8.40
C TYR A 103 -2.78 -14.09 9.88
N CYS A 104 -3.25 -13.17 10.74
CA CYS A 104 -3.49 -13.46 12.15
C CYS A 104 -4.52 -14.59 12.34
N HIS A 105 -5.65 -14.54 11.62
CA HIS A 105 -6.67 -15.58 11.70
C HIS A 105 -6.12 -16.96 11.34
N ASN A 106 -5.38 -17.07 10.22
CA ASN A 106 -4.77 -18.33 9.80
C ASN A 106 -3.73 -18.81 10.82
N TYR A 107 -2.87 -17.91 11.34
CA TYR A 107 -1.91 -18.25 12.39
C TYR A 107 -2.60 -18.80 13.66
N PHE A 108 -3.71 -18.17 14.10
CA PHE A 108 -4.46 -18.64 15.27
C PHE A 108 -5.16 -19.99 15.02
N VAL A 109 -5.64 -20.24 13.80
CA VAL A 109 -6.36 -21.48 13.47
C VAL A 109 -5.38 -22.64 13.20
N GLU A 110 -4.29 -22.39 12.48
CA GLU A 110 -3.34 -23.43 12.04
C GLU A 110 -2.30 -23.77 13.10
N ASP A 111 -1.64 -22.78 13.73
CA ASP A 111 -0.53 -23.05 14.67
C ASP A 111 -1.02 -23.32 16.10
N ILE A 112 -2.12 -22.67 16.52
CA ILE A 112 -2.68 -22.80 17.87
C ILE A 112 -3.84 -23.83 17.88
N GLY A 113 -4.26 -24.33 16.70
CA GLY A 113 -5.31 -25.34 16.57
C GLY A 113 -6.68 -24.87 17.04
N LEU A 114 -6.89 -23.56 17.16
CA LEU A 114 -8.14 -23.01 17.65
C LEU A 114 -9.24 -23.19 16.60
N PRO A 115 -10.45 -23.58 17.02
CA PRO A 115 -11.58 -23.67 16.10
C PRO A 115 -11.96 -22.28 15.57
N VAL A 116 -12.43 -22.22 14.34
CA VAL A 116 -12.68 -20.97 13.58
C VAL A 116 -13.51 -19.95 14.38
N TRP A 117 -14.52 -20.41 15.12
CA TRP A 117 -15.35 -19.56 15.99
C TRP A 117 -14.57 -18.87 17.12
N GLY A 118 -13.54 -19.52 17.67
CA GLY A 118 -12.72 -18.95 18.74
C GLY A 118 -11.87 -17.76 18.28
N SER A 119 -11.35 -17.83 17.05
CA SER A 119 -10.58 -16.72 16.47
C SER A 119 -11.45 -15.45 16.26
N TYR A 120 -12.73 -15.61 15.90
CA TYR A 120 -13.65 -14.48 15.77
C TYR A 120 -13.99 -13.85 17.13
N ILE A 121 -14.12 -14.65 18.20
CA ILE A 121 -14.32 -14.13 19.55
C ILE A 121 -13.12 -13.30 20.01
N LEU A 122 -11.90 -13.80 19.78
CA LEU A 122 -10.68 -13.07 20.12
C LEU A 122 -10.60 -11.73 19.38
N PHE A 123 -10.91 -11.72 18.09
CA PHE A 123 -10.94 -10.50 17.28
C PHE A 123 -12.00 -9.50 17.78
N GLY A 124 -13.18 -9.99 18.15
CA GLY A 124 -14.24 -9.20 18.77
C GLY A 124 -13.80 -8.57 20.10
N LEU A 125 -13.14 -9.33 20.98
CA LEU A 125 -12.60 -8.83 22.24
C LEU A 125 -11.52 -7.76 22.03
N MET A 126 -10.61 -7.97 21.08
CA MET A 126 -9.58 -6.99 20.73
C MET A 126 -10.19 -5.68 20.21
N THR A 127 -11.22 -5.78 19.36
CA THR A 127 -11.93 -4.60 18.82
C THR A 127 -12.68 -3.85 19.92
N LEU A 128 -13.31 -4.58 20.84
CA LEU A 128 -14.04 -4.01 21.98
C LEU A 128 -13.08 -3.31 22.94
N PHE A 129 -11.94 -3.93 23.24
CA PHE A 129 -10.89 -3.31 24.04
C PHE A 129 -10.37 -2.02 23.39
N LEU A 130 -10.14 -2.03 22.07
CA LEU A 130 -9.74 -0.83 21.34
C LEU A 130 -10.77 0.30 21.45
N GLY A 131 -12.05 -0.02 21.24
CA GLY A 131 -13.15 0.94 21.33
C GLY A 131 -13.30 1.54 22.73
N LEU A 132 -13.10 0.73 23.78
CA LEU A 132 -13.16 1.17 25.16
C LEU A 132 -12.01 2.12 25.50
N VAL A 133 -10.78 1.78 25.06
CA VAL A 133 -9.60 2.65 25.24
C VAL A 133 -9.78 3.98 24.49
N LEU A 134 -10.28 3.95 23.25
CA LEU A 134 -10.59 5.17 22.48
C LEU A 134 -11.66 6.03 23.16
N GLY A 135 -12.75 5.42 23.64
CA GLY A 135 -13.84 6.12 24.33
C GLY A 135 -13.38 6.79 25.64
N LEU A 136 -12.54 6.12 26.42
CA LEU A 136 -11.96 6.72 27.63
C LEU A 136 -11.04 7.89 27.31
N VAL A 137 -10.26 7.80 26.23
CA VAL A 137 -9.39 8.91 25.79
C VAL A 137 -10.20 10.12 25.32
N SER A 138 -11.27 9.94 24.54
CA SER A 138 -12.14 11.05 24.13
C SER A 138 -12.83 11.73 25.31
N CYS A 139 -13.25 10.96 26.33
CA CYS A 139 -13.87 11.51 27.54
C CYS A 139 -12.86 12.25 28.44
N SER A 140 -11.57 11.87 28.38
CA SER A 140 -10.50 12.51 29.17
C SER A 140 -9.95 13.79 28.53
N TYR A 141 -10.34 14.10 27.29
CA TYR A 141 -9.83 15.23 26.50
C TYR A 141 -10.77 16.45 26.48
N THR A 142 -11.94 16.38 27.14
CA THR A 142 -12.82 17.53 27.35
C THR A 142 -12.27 18.41 28.47
N PRO A 143 -11.95 19.70 28.21
CA PRO A 143 -11.51 20.64 29.24
C PRO A 143 -12.64 21.00 30.22
#